data_AF-A0A5E6NM09-F1
#
_entry.id   AF-A0A5E6NM09-F1
#
_cell.length_a   1.000
_cell.length_b   1.000
_cell.length_c   1.000
_cell.angle_alpha   90.00
_cell.angle_beta   90.00
_cell.angle_gamma   90.00
#
_symmetry.space_group_name_H-M   'P 1'
#
loop_
_entity.id
_entity.type
_entity.pdbx_description
1 polymer ?
#
loop_
_entity_poly.entity_id
_entity_poly.type
_entity_poly.pdbx_seq_one_letter_code
_entity_poly.pdbx_strand_id
1 'polypeptide(L)'
;MIAKKQTKVLIILDGWGHSEIEENNAIALAKTPVWDRLNNKYPNTLILTSGKKVGLPSEQMGNSEVGHLNLGAGRVVKQDFTRIHHDIQVGDFFRNPVLKNSLEYANDNNKAVHIMGLLSDGGVHSHEEQIHAIWR
;
A
#
# COMPACT_ATOMS: atom_id res chain seq x y z
N MET A 1 46.59 1.77 4.66
CA MET A 1 45.58 0.70 4.52
C MET A 1 44.20 1.35 4.56
N ILE A 2 43.38 1.19 3.50
CA ILE A 2 42.01 1.71 3.50
C ILE A 2 41.18 0.78 4.39
N ALA A 3 40.57 1.33 5.44
CA ALA A 3 39.68 0.56 6.31
C ALA A 3 38.53 -0.03 5.49
N LYS A 4 38.40 -1.37 5.53
CA LYS A 4 37.34 -2.08 4.82
C LYS A 4 36.00 -1.71 5.49
N LYS A 5 35.12 -1.02 4.77
CA LYS A 5 33.78 -0.69 5.28
C LYS A 5 33.02 -1.98 5.59
N GLN A 6 32.37 -2.02 6.74
CA GLN A 6 31.40 -3.06 7.05
C GLN A 6 30.09 -2.72 6.33
N THR A 7 29.86 -3.36 5.18
CA THR A 7 28.65 -3.17 4.41
C THR A 7 27.47 -3.89 5.06
N LYS A 8 26.35 -3.18 5.23
CA LYS A 8 25.05 -3.76 5.58
C LYS A 8 24.17 -3.70 4.34
N VAL A 9 23.39 -4.75 4.11
CA VAL A 9 22.53 -4.87 2.92
C VAL A 9 21.15 -5.30 3.37
N LEU A 10 20.13 -4.61 2.88
CA LEU A 10 18.74 -5.05 2.89
C LEU A 10 18.42 -5.60 1.49
N ILE A 11 17.98 -6.86 1.42
CA ILE A 11 17.59 -7.53 0.18
C ILE A 11 16.09 -7.76 0.24
N ILE A 12 15.35 -7.25 -0.75
CA ILE A 12 13.90 -7.37 -0.83
C ILE A 12 13.59 -8.30 -2.01
N LEU A 13 12.96 -9.45 -1.72
CA LEU A 13 12.42 -10.35 -2.72
C LEU A 13 10.95 -9.97 -2.95
N ASP A 14 10.68 -9.19 -3.99
CA ASP A 14 9.31 -8.69 -4.24
C ASP A 14 8.36 -9.87 -4.56
N GLY A 15 7.17 -9.85 -3.96
CA GLY A 15 6.20 -10.95 -4.06
C GLY A 15 6.58 -12.25 -3.34
N TRP A 16 7.60 -12.26 -2.48
CA TRP A 16 8.08 -13.47 -1.79
C TRP A 16 7.43 -13.64 -0.40
N GLY A 17 6.28 -14.32 -0.35
CA GLY A 17 5.54 -14.60 0.89
C GLY A 17 5.87 -15.95 1.56
N HIS A 18 5.31 -16.16 2.75
CA HIS A 18 5.28 -17.45 3.44
C HIS A 18 3.85 -17.96 3.55
N SER A 19 3.66 -19.26 3.29
CA SER A 19 2.38 -19.97 3.43
C SER A 19 2.67 -21.41 3.86
N GLU A 20 1.85 -21.95 4.75
CA GLU A 20 1.87 -23.37 5.13
C GLU A 20 1.27 -24.27 4.03
N ILE A 21 0.52 -23.67 3.09
CA ILE A 21 -0.07 -24.38 1.94
C ILE A 21 0.98 -24.44 0.82
N GLU A 22 1.37 -25.66 0.45
CA GLU A 22 2.30 -25.93 -0.65
C GLU A 22 1.59 -26.06 -2.01
N GLU A 23 0.29 -26.38 -2.01
CA GLU A 23 -0.49 -26.51 -3.24
C GLU A 23 -0.49 -25.18 -4.01
N ASN A 24 -0.11 -25.22 -5.29
CA ASN A 24 0.02 -24.05 -6.16
C ASN A 24 0.96 -22.96 -5.63
N ASN A 25 1.88 -23.29 -4.72
CA ASN A 25 2.84 -22.36 -4.13
C ASN A 25 4.19 -22.42 -4.84
N ALA A 26 4.45 -21.46 -5.73
CA ALA A 26 5.70 -21.42 -6.49
C ALA A 26 6.97 -21.31 -5.62
N ILE A 27 6.87 -20.68 -4.43
CA ILE A 27 8.01 -20.52 -3.52
C ILE A 27 8.35 -21.84 -2.84
N ALA A 28 7.33 -22.55 -2.31
CA ALA A 28 7.52 -23.85 -1.66
C ALA A 28 7.98 -24.93 -2.65
N LEU A 29 7.49 -24.89 -3.89
CA LEU A 29 7.81 -25.87 -4.93
C LEU A 29 9.16 -25.60 -5.63
N ALA A 30 9.76 -24.42 -5.45
CA ALA A 30 11.01 -24.06 -6.10
C ALA A 30 12.22 -24.71 -5.41
N LYS A 31 13.26 -25.04 -6.21
CA LYS A 31 14.57 -25.43 -5.65
C LYS A 31 15.34 -24.19 -5.24
N THR A 32 15.37 -23.88 -3.94
CA THR A 32 15.97 -22.64 -3.42
C THR A 32 17.16 -22.88 -2.48
N PRO A 33 18.20 -23.64 -2.89
CA PRO A 33 19.24 -24.14 -1.98
C PRO A 33 20.02 -23.04 -1.23
N VAL A 34 20.11 -21.84 -1.81
CA VAL A 34 20.72 -20.69 -1.13
C VAL A 34 19.79 -20.12 -0.07
N TRP A 35 18.50 -19.93 -0.37
CA TRP A 35 17.49 -19.44 0.56
C TRP A 35 17.29 -20.41 1.72
N ASP A 36 17.13 -21.70 1.42
CA ASP A 36 17.00 -22.78 2.41
C ASP A 36 18.17 -22.80 3.38
N ARG A 37 19.40 -22.70 2.85
CA ARG A 37 20.61 -22.64 3.67
C ARG A 37 20.66 -21.39 4.55
N LEU A 38 20.21 -20.23 4.05
CA LEU A 38 20.19 -18.99 4.83
C LEU A 38 19.20 -19.10 6.00
N ASN A 39 17.97 -19.58 5.73
CA ASN A 39 16.95 -19.77 6.76
C ASN A 39 17.37 -20.81 7.81
N ASN A 40 17.99 -21.92 7.42
CA ASN A 40 18.41 -22.95 8.37
C ASN A 40 19.61 -22.54 9.24
N LYS A 41 20.51 -21.69 8.72
CA LYS A 41 21.78 -21.36 9.39
C LYS A 41 21.73 -20.09 10.22
N TYR A 42 20.91 -19.11 9.84
CA TYR A 42 20.88 -17.79 10.47
C TYR A 42 19.51 -17.50 11.12
N PRO A 43 19.46 -16.64 12.15
CA PRO A 43 18.20 -16.22 12.75
C PRO A 43 17.26 -15.63 11.70
N ASN A 44 16.02 -16.11 11.70
CA ASN A 44 14.96 -15.68 10.80
C ASN A 44 13.65 -15.55 11.59
N THR A 45 12.73 -14.77 11.05
CA THR A 45 11.38 -14.57 11.60
C THR A 45 10.44 -14.13 10.49
N LEU A 46 9.13 -14.18 10.76
CA LEU A 46 8.10 -13.65 9.87
C LEU A 46 7.63 -12.28 10.36
N ILE A 47 7.24 -11.43 9.42
CA ILE A 47 6.69 -10.10 9.69
C ILE A 47 5.36 -9.93 8.96
N LEU A 48 4.49 -9.08 9.49
CA LEU A 48 3.20 -8.77 8.88
C LEU A 48 3.36 -7.64 7.87
N THR A 49 2.99 -7.88 6.61
CA THR A 49 3.20 -6.97 5.48
C THR A 49 1.91 -6.50 4.81
N SER A 50 0.75 -6.76 5.43
CA SER A 50 -0.58 -6.50 4.89
C SER A 50 -1.50 -5.85 5.93
N GLY A 51 -2.60 -5.29 5.46
CA GLY A 51 -3.66 -4.71 6.30
C GLY A 51 -3.20 -3.58 7.21
N LYS A 52 -3.83 -3.49 8.38
CA LYS A 52 -3.57 -2.40 9.37
C LYS A 52 -2.10 -2.31 9.80
N LYS A 53 -1.35 -3.40 9.71
CA LYS A 53 0.07 -3.48 10.13
C LYS A 53 0.99 -2.66 9.23
N VAL A 54 0.55 -2.35 8.01
CA VAL A 54 1.27 -1.49 7.05
C VAL A 54 0.49 -0.25 6.65
N GLY A 55 -0.58 0.08 7.39
CA GLY A 55 -1.39 1.29 7.19
C GLY A 55 -2.50 1.15 6.15
N LEU A 56 -2.80 -0.08 5.71
CA LEU A 56 -3.93 -0.40 4.85
C LEU A 56 -5.21 -0.69 5.67
N PRO A 57 -6.41 -0.53 5.09
CA PRO A 57 -7.65 -0.92 5.75
C PRO A 57 -7.78 -2.44 5.91
N SER A 58 -8.40 -2.87 7.01
CA SER A 58 -8.77 -4.26 7.26
C SER A 58 -7.63 -5.26 7.00
N GLU A 59 -7.94 -6.37 6.32
CA GLU A 59 -7.03 -7.44 5.85
C GLU A 59 -6.61 -7.25 4.39
N GLN A 60 -6.60 -6.01 3.87
CA GLN A 60 -6.19 -5.76 2.49
C GLN A 60 -4.75 -6.23 2.24
N MET A 61 -4.55 -6.93 1.13
CA MET A 61 -3.23 -7.39 0.70
C MET A 61 -2.25 -6.21 0.54
N GLY A 62 -1.00 -6.40 1.01
CA GLY A 62 0.09 -5.47 0.78
C GLY A 62 0.52 -5.38 -0.68
N ASN A 63 1.28 -4.34 -1.01
CA ASN A 63 1.85 -4.14 -2.35
C ASN A 63 3.25 -3.52 -2.25
N SER A 64 3.95 -3.42 -3.38
CA SER A 64 5.34 -2.93 -3.43
C SER A 64 5.48 -1.51 -2.89
N GLU A 65 4.57 -0.59 -3.21
CA GLU A 65 4.63 0.81 -2.77
C GLU A 65 4.50 0.91 -1.24
N VAL A 66 3.43 0.33 -0.70
CA VAL A 66 3.16 0.29 0.74
C VAL A 66 4.32 -0.36 1.49
N GLY A 67 4.83 -1.49 0.98
CA GLY A 67 5.93 -2.23 1.59
C GLY A 67 7.22 -1.41 1.65
N HIS A 68 7.64 -0.83 0.52
CA HIS A 68 8.87 -0.03 0.47
C HIS A 68 8.78 1.25 1.31
N LEU A 69 7.61 1.90 1.34
CA LEU A 69 7.39 3.06 2.20
C LEU A 69 7.53 2.71 3.69
N ASN A 70 6.92 1.62 4.14
CA ASN A 70 7.02 1.20 5.54
C ASN A 70 8.46 0.80 5.91
N LEU A 71 9.15 0.05 5.05
CA LEU A 71 10.56 -0.33 5.25
C LEU A 71 11.48 0.88 5.33
N GLY A 72 11.32 1.84 4.42
CA GLY A 72 12.12 3.06 4.39
C GLY A 72 11.81 4.03 5.53
N ALA A 73 10.54 4.08 5.97
CA ALA A 73 10.10 4.98 7.03
C ALA A 73 10.38 4.46 8.44
N GLY A 74 10.54 3.14 8.62
CA GLY A 74 10.72 2.52 9.94
C GLY A 74 9.49 2.66 10.85
N ARG A 75 8.30 2.92 10.28
CA ARG A 75 7.03 3.08 10.99
C ARG A 75 5.85 2.76 10.08
N VAL A 76 4.69 2.53 10.67
CA VAL A 76 3.43 2.38 9.92
C VAL A 76 3.11 3.67 9.18
N VAL A 77 3.13 3.62 7.84
CA VAL A 77 2.79 4.77 6.99
C VAL A 77 1.30 4.70 6.68
N LYS A 78 0.53 5.69 7.18
CA LYS A 78 -0.91 5.80 6.87
C LYS A 78 -1.06 6.08 5.38
N GLN A 79 -1.71 5.16 4.67
CA GLN A 79 -1.90 5.25 3.23
C GLN A 79 -2.98 6.28 2.89
N ASP A 80 -2.84 6.92 1.73
CA ASP A 80 -3.83 7.90 1.26
C ASP A 80 -5.21 7.28 1.09
N PHE A 81 -5.31 6.00 0.69
CA PHE A 81 -6.58 5.28 0.66
C PHE A 81 -7.29 5.30 2.03
N THR A 82 -6.57 4.92 3.09
CA THR A 82 -7.08 4.94 4.47
C THR A 82 -7.39 6.36 4.94
N ARG A 83 -6.58 7.35 4.53
CA ARG A 83 -6.79 8.76 4.87
C ARG A 83 -8.06 9.28 4.21
N ILE A 84 -8.20 9.14 2.90
CA ILE A 84 -9.36 9.61 2.13
C ILE A 84 -10.64 8.94 2.62
N HIS A 85 -10.63 7.62 2.86
CA HIS A 85 -11.81 6.93 3.38
C HIS A 85 -12.19 7.43 4.78
N HIS A 86 -11.22 7.67 5.64
CA HIS A 86 -11.46 8.30 6.94
C HIS A 86 -12.04 9.73 6.79
N ASP A 87 -11.45 10.55 5.92
CA ASP A 87 -11.88 11.92 5.66
C ASP A 87 -13.33 11.94 5.14
N ILE A 88 -13.73 10.96 4.32
CA ILE A 88 -15.12 10.78 3.88
C ILE A 88 -16.03 10.44 5.07
N GLN A 89 -15.64 9.52 5.95
CA GLN A 89 -16.42 9.12 7.11
C GLN A 89 -16.65 10.25 8.13
N VAL A 90 -15.63 11.07 8.40
CA VAL A 90 -15.71 12.19 9.37
C VAL A 90 -16.16 13.52 8.73
N GLY A 91 -16.38 13.49 7.42
CA GLY A 91 -16.85 14.62 6.62
C GLY A 91 -15.79 15.67 6.27
N ASP A 92 -14.52 15.43 6.59
CA ASP A 92 -13.40 16.30 6.19
C ASP A 92 -13.21 16.34 4.67
N PHE A 93 -13.53 15.26 3.98
CA PHE A 93 -13.49 15.19 2.51
C PHE A 93 -14.34 16.29 1.87
N PHE A 94 -15.56 16.50 2.37
CA PHE A 94 -16.49 17.53 1.87
C PHE A 94 -16.09 18.96 2.25
N ARG A 95 -15.19 19.10 3.22
CA ARG A 95 -14.61 20.39 3.64
C ARG A 95 -13.29 20.71 2.91
N ASN A 96 -12.80 19.82 2.06
CA ASN A 96 -11.54 20.01 1.38
C ASN A 96 -11.60 21.26 0.47
N PRO A 97 -10.77 22.29 0.72
CA PRO A 97 -10.86 23.55 -0.02
C PRO A 97 -10.55 23.39 -1.51
N VAL A 98 -9.72 22.42 -1.89
CA VAL A 98 -9.39 22.16 -3.30
C VAL A 98 -10.61 21.60 -4.04
N LEU A 99 -11.31 20.63 -3.43
CA LEU A 99 -12.53 20.06 -4.02
C LEU A 99 -13.63 21.12 -4.08
N LYS A 100 -13.86 21.83 -2.96
CA LYS A 100 -14.88 22.87 -2.86
C LYS A 100 -14.66 23.98 -3.89
N ASN A 101 -13.46 24.56 -3.95
CA ASN A 101 -13.16 25.66 -4.88
C ASN A 101 -13.28 25.22 -6.34
N SER A 102 -12.94 23.96 -6.67
CA SER A 102 -13.07 23.42 -8.02
C SER A 102 -14.55 23.32 -8.46
N LEU A 103 -15.42 22.87 -7.55
CA LEU A 103 -16.86 22.78 -7.80
C LEU A 103 -17.52 24.16 -7.85
N GLU A 104 -17.16 25.06 -6.94
CA GLU A 104 -17.63 26.45 -6.95
C GLU A 104 -17.24 27.15 -8.26
N TYR A 105 -16.00 27.00 -8.71
CA TYR A 105 -15.56 27.55 -9.99
C TYR A 105 -16.41 27.05 -11.16
N ALA A 106 -16.69 25.74 -11.22
CA ALA A 106 -17.51 25.18 -12.29
C ALA A 106 -18.94 25.72 -12.27
N ASN A 107 -19.53 25.82 -11.08
CA ASN A 107 -20.86 26.40 -10.87
C ASN A 107 -20.91 27.87 -11.31
N ASP A 108 -19.99 28.70 -10.81
CA ASP A 108 -19.98 30.15 -11.04
C ASP A 108 -19.72 30.52 -12.50
N ASN A 109 -19.06 29.63 -13.25
CA ASN A 109 -18.70 29.84 -14.65
C ASN A 109 -19.55 29.00 -15.63
N ASN A 110 -20.61 28.34 -15.15
CA ASN A 110 -21.48 27.46 -15.93
C ASN A 110 -20.68 26.43 -16.77
N LYS A 111 -19.78 25.71 -16.11
CA LYS A 111 -18.91 24.68 -16.71
C LYS A 111 -19.27 23.29 -16.20
N ALA A 112 -18.92 22.28 -16.99
CA ALA A 112 -19.02 20.89 -16.58
C ALA A 112 -17.91 20.50 -15.60
N VAL A 113 -18.20 19.54 -14.72
CA VAL A 113 -17.22 18.88 -13.86
C VAL A 113 -16.93 17.50 -14.44
N HIS A 114 -15.65 17.20 -14.69
CA HIS A 114 -15.20 15.90 -15.18
C HIS A 114 -14.52 15.14 -14.04
N ILE A 115 -15.09 14.01 -13.65
CA ILE A 115 -14.52 13.10 -12.66
C ILE A 115 -14.02 11.87 -13.39
N MET A 116 -12.77 11.48 -13.14
CA MET A 116 -12.13 10.34 -13.79
C MET A 116 -11.32 9.54 -12.78
N GLY A 117 -11.35 8.22 -12.93
CA GLY A 117 -10.64 7.29 -12.08
C GLY A 117 -10.93 5.85 -12.50
N LEU A 118 -10.11 4.91 -12.02
CA LEU A 118 -10.40 3.49 -12.17
C LEU A 118 -11.66 3.17 -11.33
N LEU A 119 -12.64 2.51 -11.94
CA LEU A 119 -13.94 2.26 -11.31
C LEU A 119 -14.04 0.78 -10.90
N SER A 120 -13.57 0.49 -9.68
CA SER A 120 -13.71 -0.80 -9.01
C SER A 120 -13.50 -0.68 -7.50
N ASP A 121 -13.70 -1.79 -6.79
CA ASP A 121 -13.46 -1.97 -5.36
C ASP A 121 -12.02 -2.42 -5.03
N GLY A 122 -11.11 -2.43 -6.03
CA GLY A 122 -9.78 -3.01 -5.87
C GLY A 122 -8.86 -2.30 -4.87
N GLY A 123 -9.04 -0.99 -4.63
CA GLY A 123 -8.36 -0.25 -3.56
C GLY A 123 -6.84 -0.05 -3.74
N VAL A 124 -6.28 -0.37 -4.90
CA VAL A 124 -4.85 -0.19 -5.21
C VAL A 124 -4.60 1.21 -5.79
N HIS A 125 -5.33 1.59 -6.83
CA HIS A 125 -5.19 2.90 -7.50
C HIS A 125 -6.36 3.86 -7.25
N SER A 126 -7.51 3.32 -6.85
CA SER A 126 -8.74 4.07 -6.58
C SER A 126 -9.73 3.16 -5.83
N HIS A 127 -10.87 3.73 -5.44
CA HIS A 127 -12.02 2.98 -4.99
C HIS A 127 -13.31 3.69 -5.42
N GLU A 128 -14.29 2.95 -5.93
CA GLU A 128 -15.54 3.51 -6.45
C GLU A 128 -16.30 4.38 -5.44
N GLU A 129 -16.24 4.05 -4.14
CA GLU A 129 -16.84 4.87 -3.08
C GLU A 129 -16.27 6.30 -3.01
N GLN A 130 -14.98 6.49 -3.32
CA GLN A 130 -14.37 7.82 -3.35
C GLN A 130 -14.92 8.64 -4.51
N ILE A 131 -15.18 8.00 -5.65
CA ILE A 131 -15.81 8.62 -6.81
C ILE A 131 -17.26 8.99 -6.46
N HIS A 132 -18.01 8.08 -5.85
CA HIS A 132 -19.37 8.34 -5.38
C HIS A 132 -19.44 9.47 -4.34
N ALA A 133 -18.42 9.61 -3.49
CA ALA A 133 -18.38 10.69 -2.50
C ALA A 133 -18.28 12.08 -3.15
N ILE A 134 -17.68 12.22 -4.34
CA ILE A 134 -17.63 13.52 -5.05
C ILE A 134 -19.03 13.97 -5.50
N TRP A 135 -19.96 13.04 -5.71
CA TRP A 135 -21.34 13.34 -6.13
C TRP A 135 -22.30 13.72 -4.98
N ARG A 136 -21.90 13.50 -3.72
CA ARG A 136 -22.74 13.77 -2.54
C ARG A 136 -22.56 15.19 -2.03
#